data_AF-A0A9D2PE20-F1
#
_entry.id   AF-A0A9D2PE20-F1
#
_cell.length_a   1.000
_cell.length_b   1.000
_cell.length_c   1.000
_cell.angle_alpha   90.00
_cell.angle_beta   90.00
_cell.angle_gamma   90.00
#
_symmetry.space_group_name_H-M   'P 1'
#
loop_
_entity.id
_entity.type
_entity.pdbx_description
1 polymer ?
#
loop_
_entity_poly.entity_id
_entity_poly.type
_entity_poly.pdbx_seq_one_letter_code
_entity_poly.pdbx_strand_id
1 'polypeptide(L)'
;MRFLKKTAAAAVVVSAFLLAACGGTKTDTPQREPKETEKSGVEEMISALKEEETKDPMEGDGRAQIEIGTAEELAQFRDRVNGGEAALDAVLTADIDLSSVCGEGVGDWIPFEEYNGVFDGNGHEISGLCIAGEDSDSGALFKKIGFTGVVKNLEITGARIQVTSTAAALAMRNEGTVENCSSRDGYIKGYEAYGLLGESMEESTVSGCHVSGTVEGGGRAAGIVGFLYSAAVSDCYNEAAVSTEKQQEWAAGISCSASTSQITDCCNGGTVTGAWDTAGVVGTAAKGSVITGCYNTAAISGKGRVSGIAAMMGESVLNRCYNMGPVSGVNGTAGILATTKGSTPQSKCVVANCFNRGEISAGQLCAGVAIGANCVTVNSYNLGSVISGNGGIYGAAGVSDRGGIMSGDQVETFLLSSYSAGTLSEKAGGLTYSDTMTEMNTVFYQDDTAAGYYFNRKDGGQDASHAVSAEQFASGEVLEQLNAYVDSGAALPEGCAKAAEAVTLDHWKAGNDGYPALEWE
;
A
#
# COMPACT_ATOMS: atom_id res chain seq x y z
N MET A 1 -23.18 11.57 -22.02
CA MET A 1 -22.36 11.67 -23.26
C MET A 1 -21.99 13.08 -23.74
N ARG A 2 -22.63 14.19 -23.31
CA ARG A 2 -22.16 15.57 -23.61
C ARG A 2 -21.15 16.14 -22.58
N PHE A 3 -20.99 15.48 -21.43
CA PHE A 3 -20.06 15.90 -20.37
C PHE A 3 -18.61 15.40 -20.61
N LEU A 4 -18.42 14.18 -21.13
CA LEU A 4 -17.08 13.63 -21.44
C LEU A 4 -16.30 14.36 -22.55
N LYS A 5 -16.97 15.15 -23.40
CA LYS A 5 -16.28 15.87 -24.49
C LYS A 5 -15.59 17.16 -24.04
N LYS A 6 -15.93 17.71 -22.88
CA LYS A 6 -15.32 18.96 -22.38
C LYS A 6 -14.08 18.71 -21.52
N THR A 7 -14.04 17.63 -20.75
CA THR A 7 -12.87 17.24 -19.94
C THR A 7 -11.74 16.66 -20.79
N ALA A 8 -12.06 15.86 -21.83
CA ALA A 8 -11.07 15.35 -22.78
C ALA A 8 -10.41 16.46 -23.63
N ALA A 9 -11.11 17.56 -23.90
CA ALA A 9 -10.56 18.69 -24.64
C ALA A 9 -9.58 19.54 -23.79
N ALA A 10 -9.79 19.62 -22.47
CA ALA A 10 -8.88 20.33 -21.56
C ALA A 10 -7.54 19.59 -21.37
N ALA A 11 -7.56 18.26 -21.25
CA ALA A 11 -6.35 17.44 -21.11
C ALA A 11 -5.47 17.43 -22.39
N VAL A 12 -6.10 17.52 -23.57
CA VAL A 12 -5.39 17.51 -24.87
C VAL A 12 -4.70 18.85 -25.15
N VAL A 13 -5.19 19.98 -24.62
CA VAL A 13 -4.56 21.30 -24.84
C VAL A 13 -3.34 21.51 -23.93
N VAL A 14 -3.33 20.97 -22.71
CA VAL A 14 -2.15 21.00 -21.82
C VAL A 14 -1.01 20.12 -22.37
N SER A 15 -1.35 19.01 -23.03
CA SER A 15 -0.38 18.08 -23.62
C SER A 15 0.29 18.63 -24.90
N ALA A 16 -0.27 19.66 -25.53
CA ALA A 16 0.30 20.29 -26.73
C ALA A 16 1.29 21.42 -26.42
N PHE A 17 1.38 21.90 -25.17
CA PHE A 17 2.31 22.97 -24.77
C PHE A 17 3.58 22.48 -24.04
N LEU A 18 3.68 21.19 -23.70
CA LEU A 18 4.88 20.58 -23.10
C LEU A 18 5.77 19.81 -24.10
N LEU A 19 5.39 19.73 -25.38
CA LEU A 19 6.12 19.01 -26.42
C LEU A 19 7.00 19.93 -27.30
N ALA A 20 7.77 20.82 -26.66
CA ALA A 20 8.82 21.58 -27.34
C ALA A 20 9.96 22.03 -26.40
N ALA A 21 10.56 21.09 -25.66
CA ALA A 21 11.86 21.31 -25.01
C ALA A 21 12.61 20.00 -24.81
N CYS A 22 13.12 19.45 -25.92
CA CYS A 22 14.39 18.72 -26.05
C CYS A 22 14.41 17.98 -27.38
N GLY A 23 14.65 18.73 -28.45
CA GLY A 23 15.15 18.19 -29.70
C GLY A 23 16.34 19.04 -30.10
N GLY A 24 17.55 18.51 -29.93
CA GLY A 24 18.73 19.16 -30.49
C GLY A 24 18.63 19.18 -32.01
N THR A 25 18.37 20.35 -32.60
CA THR A 25 19.24 20.99 -33.60
C THR A 25 18.71 22.40 -33.91
N LYS A 26 19.65 23.35 -33.96
CA LYS A 26 19.45 24.80 -34.07
C LYS A 26 18.63 25.23 -35.29
N THR A 27 17.58 26.03 -35.07
CA THR A 27 17.17 27.10 -35.98
C THR A 27 16.61 28.29 -35.18
N ASP A 28 17.13 29.49 -35.44
CA ASP A 28 16.73 30.76 -34.81
C ASP A 28 15.26 31.10 -35.11
N THR A 29 14.46 31.37 -34.08
CA THR A 29 13.22 32.16 -34.18
C THR A 29 12.94 32.82 -32.82
N PRO A 30 12.51 34.10 -32.76
CA PRO A 30 12.51 34.86 -31.52
C PRO A 30 11.33 34.48 -30.61
N GLN A 31 11.63 34.21 -29.33
CA GLN A 31 10.64 34.00 -28.27
C GLN A 31 9.82 35.27 -28.02
N ARG A 32 8.50 35.12 -27.94
CA ARG A 32 7.55 36.19 -27.57
C ARG A 32 7.04 35.91 -26.16
N GLU A 33 7.13 36.89 -25.27
CA GLU A 33 6.53 36.80 -23.92
C GLU A 33 4.99 36.75 -24.00
N PRO A 34 4.31 36.00 -23.10
CA PRO A 34 2.85 35.87 -23.10
C PRO A 34 2.17 37.21 -22.79
N LYS A 35 1.07 37.51 -23.48
CA LYS A 35 0.29 38.74 -23.24
C LYS A 35 -0.50 38.63 -21.93
N GLU A 36 -0.72 39.74 -21.23
CA GLU A 36 -1.42 39.80 -19.92
C GLU A 36 -2.79 39.11 -19.90
N THR A 37 -3.50 39.04 -21.03
CA THR A 37 -4.77 38.32 -21.18
C THR A 37 -4.65 36.79 -21.07
N GLU A 38 -3.47 36.20 -21.29
CA GLU A 38 -3.24 34.76 -21.11
C GLU A 38 -2.89 34.43 -19.65
N LYS A 39 -2.27 35.36 -18.90
CA LYS A 39 -2.03 35.20 -17.46
C LYS A 39 -3.33 35.23 -16.67
N SER A 40 -4.28 36.10 -17.02
CA SER A 40 -5.57 36.15 -16.29
C SER A 40 -6.43 34.90 -16.50
N GLY A 41 -6.34 34.24 -17.66
CA GLY A 41 -7.05 32.98 -17.92
C GLY A 41 -6.49 31.78 -17.15
N VAL A 42 -5.19 31.79 -16.85
CA VAL A 42 -4.54 30.75 -16.04
C VAL A 42 -4.87 30.94 -14.56
N GLU A 43 -4.96 32.18 -14.07
CA GLU A 43 -5.39 32.49 -12.70
C GLU A 43 -6.87 32.15 -12.44
N GLU A 44 -7.77 32.40 -13.41
CA GLU A 44 -9.17 31.94 -13.33
C GLU A 44 -9.29 30.41 -13.33
N MET A 45 -8.45 29.69 -14.11
CA MET A 45 -8.41 28.22 -14.09
C MET A 45 -7.87 27.64 -12.78
N ILE A 46 -6.85 28.28 -12.17
CA ILE A 46 -6.33 27.87 -10.86
C ILE A 46 -7.36 28.15 -9.75
N SER A 47 -8.14 29.23 -9.86
CA SER A 47 -9.26 29.50 -8.94
C SER A 47 -10.38 28.47 -9.07
N ALA A 48 -10.72 28.05 -10.30
CA ALA A 48 -11.71 27.01 -10.55
C ALA A 48 -11.25 25.61 -10.08
N LEU A 49 -9.94 25.32 -10.11
CA LEU A 49 -9.37 24.08 -9.57
C LEU A 49 -9.35 24.06 -8.03
N LYS A 50 -9.17 25.21 -7.38
CA LYS A 50 -9.27 25.33 -5.92
C LYS A 50 -10.70 25.22 -5.38
N GLU A 51 -11.71 25.47 -6.22
CA GLU A 51 -13.12 25.25 -5.86
C GLU A 51 -13.55 23.78 -6.02
N GLU A 52 -12.77 22.91 -6.69
CA GLU A 52 -13.07 21.46 -6.82
C GLU A 52 -12.53 20.59 -5.67
N GLU A 53 -11.70 21.12 -4.76
CA GLU A 53 -11.10 20.38 -3.62
C GLU A 53 -11.91 20.41 -2.32
N THR A 54 -13.11 20.98 -2.33
CA THR A 54 -14.11 20.74 -1.27
C THR A 54 -15.41 20.30 -1.93
N LYS A 55 -15.44 19.07 -2.44
CA LYS A 55 -16.73 18.39 -2.57
C LYS A 55 -17.11 17.92 -1.19
N ASP A 56 -18.03 18.65 -0.58
CA ASP A 56 -18.88 18.11 0.47
C ASP A 56 -19.38 16.71 0.04
N PRO A 57 -19.50 15.75 0.98
CA PRO A 57 -20.04 14.42 0.67
C PRO A 57 -21.34 14.60 -0.12
N MET A 58 -21.53 13.82 -1.19
CA MET A 58 -22.74 13.89 -2.02
C MET A 58 -23.97 14.02 -1.11
N GLU A 59 -24.56 15.22 -1.06
CA GLU A 59 -25.88 15.40 -0.46
C GLU A 59 -26.80 14.43 -1.23
N GLY A 60 -27.46 13.54 -0.47
CA GLY A 60 -28.39 12.56 -1.02
C GLY A 60 -29.37 13.24 -1.97
N ASP A 61 -29.68 12.59 -3.08
CA ASP A 61 -30.38 13.18 -4.24
C ASP A 61 -31.87 13.50 -4.00
N GLY A 62 -32.28 13.67 -2.74
CA GLY A 62 -33.66 13.94 -2.34
C GLY A 62 -34.57 12.71 -2.38
N ARG A 63 -34.02 11.49 -2.44
CA ARG A 63 -34.79 10.25 -2.26
C ARG A 63 -35.32 10.12 -0.83
N ALA A 64 -36.46 9.44 -0.70
CA ALA A 64 -37.05 9.14 0.59
C ALA A 64 -36.11 8.22 1.38
N GLN A 65 -35.54 8.76 2.46
CA GLN A 65 -34.65 8.06 3.37
C GLN A 65 -35.47 7.14 4.29
N ILE A 66 -35.10 5.86 4.34
CA ILE A 66 -35.73 4.86 5.22
C ILE A 66 -35.01 4.86 6.56
N GLU A 67 -35.72 5.13 7.63
CA GLU A 67 -35.21 5.02 9.00
C GLU A 67 -35.27 3.56 9.47
N ILE A 68 -34.17 3.07 10.04
CA ILE A 68 -34.02 1.68 10.53
C ILE A 68 -33.56 1.72 11.98
N GLY A 69 -34.39 1.25 12.91
CA GLY A 69 -34.09 1.23 14.34
C GLY A 69 -34.09 -0.17 14.97
N THR A 70 -34.38 -1.22 14.19
CA THR A 70 -34.44 -2.61 14.65
C THR A 70 -33.90 -3.60 13.62
N ALA A 71 -33.55 -4.80 14.07
CA ALA A 71 -33.07 -5.86 13.18
C ALA A 71 -34.13 -6.34 12.20
N GLU A 72 -35.40 -6.36 12.60
CA GLU A 72 -36.52 -6.71 11.73
C GLU A 72 -36.73 -5.66 10.63
N GLU A 73 -36.57 -4.37 10.94
CA GLU A 73 -36.63 -3.29 9.94
C GLU A 73 -35.45 -3.38 8.97
N LEU A 74 -34.25 -3.69 9.44
CA LEU A 74 -33.09 -3.91 8.57
C LEU A 74 -33.33 -5.10 7.63
N ALA A 75 -33.87 -6.20 8.15
CA ALA A 75 -34.22 -7.38 7.35
C ALA A 75 -35.30 -7.06 6.29
N GLN A 76 -36.33 -6.28 6.64
CA GLN A 76 -37.35 -5.82 5.69
C GLN A 76 -36.77 -4.89 4.62
N PHE A 77 -35.87 -3.98 5.00
CA PHE A 77 -35.18 -3.11 4.07
C PHE A 77 -34.31 -3.91 3.08
N ARG A 78 -33.55 -4.89 3.59
CA ARG A 78 -32.83 -5.87 2.75
C ARG A 78 -33.75 -6.57 1.77
N ASP A 79 -34.90 -7.07 2.22
CA ASP A 79 -35.82 -7.81 1.35
C ASP A 79 -36.38 -6.93 0.22
N ARG A 80 -36.58 -5.62 0.47
CA ARG A 80 -36.96 -4.65 -0.57
C ARG A 80 -35.84 -4.39 -1.58
N VAL A 81 -34.60 -4.20 -1.10
CA VAL A 81 -33.42 -4.06 -1.96
C VAL A 81 -33.27 -5.29 -2.84
N ASN A 82 -33.33 -6.49 -2.24
CA ASN A 82 -33.25 -7.77 -2.94
C ASN A 82 -34.46 -8.00 -3.88
N GLY A 83 -35.60 -7.35 -3.62
CA GLY A 83 -36.79 -7.32 -4.45
C GLY A 83 -36.72 -6.36 -5.66
N GLY A 84 -35.61 -5.62 -5.82
CA GLY A 84 -35.35 -4.75 -6.96
C GLY A 84 -35.34 -3.25 -6.63
N GLU A 85 -35.56 -2.86 -5.38
CA GLU A 85 -35.47 -1.47 -4.93
C GLU A 85 -34.04 -1.09 -4.48
N ALA A 86 -33.02 -1.48 -5.25
CA ALA A 86 -31.61 -1.36 -4.87
C ALA A 86 -31.12 0.06 -4.59
N ALA A 87 -31.84 1.08 -5.07
CA ALA A 87 -31.43 2.47 -5.04
C ALA A 87 -32.10 3.28 -3.89
N LEU A 88 -32.75 2.59 -2.95
CA LEU A 88 -33.33 3.21 -1.76
C LEU A 88 -32.24 3.65 -0.79
N ASP A 89 -32.40 4.84 -0.23
CA ASP A 89 -31.52 5.35 0.81
C ASP A 89 -32.05 4.93 2.19
N ALA A 90 -31.13 4.67 3.11
CA ALA A 90 -31.43 4.29 4.48
C ALA A 90 -30.50 4.99 5.46
N VAL A 91 -31.01 5.21 6.67
CA VAL A 91 -30.26 5.71 7.82
C VAL A 91 -30.58 4.89 9.05
N LEU A 92 -29.55 4.50 9.80
CA LEU A 92 -29.75 3.90 11.11
C LEU A 92 -30.17 4.97 12.12
N THR A 93 -31.17 4.66 12.94
CA THR A 93 -31.66 5.53 14.03
C THR A 93 -31.39 4.97 15.41
N ALA A 94 -30.82 3.75 15.48
CA ALA A 94 -30.37 3.08 16.68
C ALA A 94 -29.31 2.03 16.33
N ASP A 95 -28.59 1.55 17.34
CA ASP A 95 -27.75 0.37 17.22
C ASP A 95 -28.62 -0.88 16.98
N ILE A 96 -28.18 -1.75 16.08
CA ILE A 96 -28.96 -2.89 15.58
C ILE A 96 -28.31 -4.21 16.01
N ASP A 97 -28.95 -4.97 16.89
CA ASP A 97 -28.54 -6.34 17.25
C ASP A 97 -29.21 -7.37 16.34
N LEU A 98 -28.43 -8.06 15.50
CA LEU A 98 -28.92 -9.04 14.54
C LEU A 98 -29.29 -10.40 15.15
N SER A 99 -29.18 -10.58 16.48
CA SER A 99 -29.48 -11.86 17.14
C SER A 99 -30.91 -12.38 16.93
N SER A 100 -31.87 -11.51 16.61
CA SER A 100 -33.25 -11.93 16.28
C SER A 100 -33.44 -12.42 14.84
N VAL A 101 -32.49 -12.11 13.95
CA VAL A 101 -32.58 -12.40 12.50
C VAL A 101 -31.47 -13.31 11.98
N CYS A 102 -30.39 -13.51 12.73
CA CYS A 102 -29.37 -14.51 12.45
C CYS A 102 -28.67 -15.00 13.74
N GLY A 103 -28.08 -16.19 13.70
CA GLY A 103 -27.41 -16.82 14.84
C GLY A 103 -27.84 -18.28 15.05
N GLU A 104 -27.34 -18.87 16.14
CA GLU A 104 -27.64 -20.26 16.50
C GLU A 104 -29.16 -20.47 16.69
N GLY A 105 -29.74 -21.39 15.93
CA GLY A 105 -31.18 -21.67 15.95
C GLY A 105 -32.06 -20.69 15.17
N VAL A 106 -31.49 -19.59 14.65
CA VAL A 106 -32.19 -18.60 13.79
C VAL A 106 -31.82 -18.81 12.31
N GLY A 107 -30.55 -19.11 12.04
CA GLY A 107 -30.00 -19.29 10.69
C GLY A 107 -28.98 -18.21 10.34
N ASP A 108 -28.48 -18.26 9.11
CA ASP A 108 -27.49 -17.30 8.60
C ASP A 108 -28.15 -15.99 8.15
N TRP A 109 -27.43 -14.88 8.28
CA TRP A 109 -27.80 -13.63 7.64
C TRP A 109 -27.85 -13.80 6.12
N ILE A 110 -28.94 -13.34 5.50
CA ILE A 110 -29.05 -13.24 4.04
C ILE A 110 -28.45 -11.89 3.63
N PRO A 111 -27.44 -11.83 2.75
CA PRO A 111 -26.86 -10.55 2.33
C PRO A 111 -27.82 -9.67 1.52
N PHE A 112 -27.57 -8.36 1.52
CA PHE A 112 -28.08 -7.47 0.47
C PHE A 112 -27.44 -7.86 -0.88
N GLU A 113 -28.21 -8.13 -1.93
CA GLU A 113 -27.70 -8.63 -3.22
C GLU A 113 -26.83 -7.60 -3.95
N GLU A 114 -27.44 -6.51 -4.43
CA GLU A 114 -26.74 -5.35 -4.98
C GLU A 114 -27.37 -4.08 -4.42
N TYR A 115 -26.56 -3.23 -3.81
CA TYR A 115 -27.00 -1.99 -3.21
C TYR A 115 -26.46 -0.77 -3.95
N ASN A 116 -27.34 0.12 -4.38
CA ASN A 116 -27.10 1.27 -5.25
C ASN A 116 -27.63 2.59 -4.66
N GLY A 117 -28.08 2.58 -3.39
CA GLY A 117 -28.49 3.77 -2.63
C GLY A 117 -27.42 4.22 -1.63
N VAL A 118 -27.79 5.12 -0.72
CA VAL A 118 -26.97 5.58 0.41
C VAL A 118 -27.41 4.89 1.69
N PHE A 119 -26.53 4.07 2.28
CA PHE A 119 -26.71 3.46 3.60
C PHE A 119 -25.83 4.22 4.59
N ASP A 120 -26.44 5.11 5.36
CA ASP A 120 -25.76 5.87 6.39
C ASP A 120 -25.97 5.21 7.76
N GLY A 121 -24.90 4.64 8.32
CA GLY A 121 -24.90 4.12 9.68
C GLY A 121 -25.10 5.22 10.72
N ASN A 122 -24.88 6.49 10.37
CA ASN A 122 -25.08 7.65 11.25
C ASN A 122 -24.36 7.50 12.62
N GLY A 123 -23.24 6.77 12.64
CA GLY A 123 -22.46 6.47 13.85
C GLY A 123 -23.02 5.33 14.71
N HIS A 124 -24.06 4.63 14.26
CA HIS A 124 -24.61 3.44 14.92
C HIS A 124 -23.90 2.16 14.48
N GLU A 125 -24.01 1.14 15.34
CA GLU A 125 -23.48 -0.18 15.06
C GLU A 125 -24.53 -1.19 14.57
N ILE A 126 -24.07 -2.17 13.81
CA ILE A 126 -24.77 -3.44 13.55
C ILE A 126 -23.96 -4.53 14.26
N SER A 127 -24.53 -5.14 15.29
CA SER A 127 -23.87 -6.18 16.08
C SER A 127 -24.43 -7.58 15.80
N GLY A 128 -23.62 -8.61 16.05
CA GLY A 128 -24.06 -10.00 16.01
C GLY A 128 -24.26 -10.58 14.61
N LEU A 129 -23.71 -9.96 13.55
CA LEU A 129 -23.73 -10.51 12.20
C LEU A 129 -23.18 -11.94 12.18
N CYS A 130 -24.03 -12.93 11.84
CA CYS A 130 -23.68 -14.34 11.86
C CYS A 130 -23.92 -15.00 10.50
N ILE A 131 -22.88 -15.63 9.96
CA ILE A 131 -22.92 -16.46 8.74
C ILE A 131 -22.00 -17.65 8.98
N ALA A 132 -22.54 -18.82 9.32
CA ALA A 132 -21.74 -19.97 9.77
C ALA A 132 -22.28 -21.34 9.32
N GLY A 133 -23.16 -21.38 8.31
CA GLY A 133 -23.71 -22.62 7.77
C GLY A 133 -22.66 -23.54 7.13
N GLU A 134 -22.81 -24.86 7.35
CA GLU A 134 -21.91 -25.89 6.79
C GLU A 134 -21.83 -25.88 5.24
N ASP A 135 -22.83 -25.28 4.58
CA ASP A 135 -22.92 -25.13 3.11
C ASP A 135 -22.72 -23.67 2.64
N SER A 136 -22.36 -22.74 3.54
CA SER A 136 -22.22 -21.33 3.17
C SER A 136 -20.90 -21.11 2.42
N ASP A 137 -21.02 -20.92 1.10
CA ASP A 137 -19.86 -20.68 0.22
C ASP A 137 -19.21 -19.33 0.50
N SER A 138 -19.98 -18.26 0.68
CA SER A 138 -19.43 -16.91 0.90
C SER A 138 -20.37 -16.06 1.74
N GLY A 139 -19.84 -15.07 2.48
CA GLY A 139 -20.62 -14.31 3.45
C GLY A 139 -20.11 -12.89 3.69
N ALA A 140 -21.06 -11.95 3.75
CA ALA A 140 -20.89 -10.55 4.13
C ALA A 140 -22.25 -9.89 4.42
N LEU A 141 -22.27 -8.70 5.01
CA LEU A 141 -23.50 -7.91 5.19
C LEU A 141 -24.14 -7.59 3.81
N PHE A 142 -23.33 -7.10 2.88
CA PHE A 142 -23.67 -6.88 1.48
C PHE A 142 -22.93 -7.87 0.58
N LYS A 143 -23.61 -8.44 -0.40
CA LYS A 143 -22.91 -9.16 -1.48
C LYS A 143 -22.19 -8.17 -2.39
N LYS A 144 -22.86 -7.07 -2.77
CA LYS A 144 -22.28 -6.05 -3.63
C LYS A 144 -22.76 -4.65 -3.29
N ILE A 145 -21.81 -3.72 -3.17
CA ILE A 145 -22.06 -2.28 -3.23
C ILE A 145 -21.83 -1.88 -4.69
N GLY A 146 -22.88 -1.45 -5.39
CA GLY A 146 -22.84 -1.10 -6.81
C GLY A 146 -22.28 0.30 -7.07
N PHE A 147 -22.20 0.68 -8.34
CA PHE A 147 -21.50 1.89 -8.79
C PHE A 147 -22.03 3.20 -8.17
N THR A 148 -23.33 3.26 -7.84
CA THR A 148 -23.92 4.41 -7.15
C THR A 148 -24.11 4.17 -5.65
N GLY A 149 -23.73 2.99 -5.17
CA GLY A 149 -23.86 2.60 -3.78
C GLY A 149 -22.87 3.37 -2.92
N VAL A 150 -23.37 3.89 -1.81
CA VAL A 150 -22.57 4.52 -0.76
C VAL A 150 -22.91 3.84 0.56
N VAL A 151 -21.91 3.32 1.26
CA VAL A 151 -22.06 2.84 2.63
C VAL A 151 -21.12 3.63 3.52
N LYS A 152 -21.66 4.31 4.52
CA LYS A 152 -20.86 5.20 5.35
C LYS A 152 -21.23 5.19 6.84
N ASN A 153 -20.29 5.61 7.68
CA ASN A 153 -20.48 5.84 9.12
C ASN A 153 -21.09 4.65 9.87
N LEU A 154 -20.66 3.43 9.53
CA LEU A 154 -21.23 2.19 10.03
C LEU A 154 -20.18 1.35 10.74
N GLU A 155 -20.46 0.93 11.97
CA GLU A 155 -19.64 -0.06 12.67
C GLU A 155 -20.33 -1.43 12.66
N ILE A 156 -19.60 -2.49 12.29
CA ILE A 156 -20.05 -3.88 12.42
C ILE A 156 -19.30 -4.51 13.59
N THR A 157 -20.00 -4.85 14.67
CA THR A 157 -19.38 -5.32 15.92
C THR A 157 -19.64 -6.81 16.16
N GLY A 158 -18.59 -7.56 16.50
CA GLY A 158 -18.70 -8.96 16.90
C GLY A 158 -19.17 -9.90 15.78
N ALA A 159 -18.90 -9.57 14.52
CA ALA A 159 -19.26 -10.41 13.38
C ALA A 159 -18.65 -11.81 13.51
N ARG A 160 -19.43 -12.85 13.22
CA ARG A 160 -18.99 -14.25 13.17
C ARG A 160 -19.30 -14.80 11.79
N ILE A 161 -18.33 -14.67 10.89
CA ILE A 161 -18.44 -15.13 9.50
C ILE A 161 -17.47 -16.29 9.32
N GLN A 162 -17.99 -17.50 9.13
CA GLN A 162 -17.23 -18.72 8.95
C GLN A 162 -17.80 -19.47 7.74
N VAL A 163 -17.16 -19.30 6.60
CA VAL A 163 -17.62 -19.82 5.30
C VAL A 163 -16.52 -20.63 4.63
N THR A 164 -16.83 -21.37 3.57
CA THR A 164 -15.85 -22.25 2.91
C THR A 164 -15.02 -21.55 1.84
N SER A 165 -15.58 -20.55 1.14
CA SER A 165 -14.87 -19.76 0.12
C SER A 165 -14.51 -18.38 0.64
N THR A 166 -15.36 -17.36 0.45
CA THR A 166 -14.97 -15.95 0.64
C THR A 166 -15.75 -15.26 1.74
N ALA A 167 -15.04 -14.73 2.74
CA ALA A 167 -15.60 -14.01 3.88
C ALA A 167 -15.19 -12.54 3.84
N ALA A 168 -16.15 -11.63 4.06
CA ALA A 168 -15.89 -10.22 4.31
C ALA A 168 -16.93 -9.66 5.29
N ALA A 169 -16.57 -8.73 6.19
CA ALA A 169 -17.57 -8.21 7.13
C ALA A 169 -18.64 -7.35 6.43
N LEU A 170 -18.20 -6.39 5.60
CA LEU A 170 -19.08 -5.41 4.98
C LEU A 170 -19.58 -5.86 3.62
N ALA A 171 -18.68 -6.09 2.65
CA ALA A 171 -19.10 -6.50 1.32
C ALA A 171 -18.13 -7.43 0.60
N MET A 172 -18.65 -8.37 -0.20
CA MET A 172 -17.77 -9.19 -1.05
C MET A 172 -17.21 -8.39 -2.24
N ARG A 173 -17.96 -7.41 -2.74
CA ARG A 173 -17.55 -6.59 -3.88
C ARG A 173 -18.00 -5.14 -3.72
N ASN A 174 -17.06 -4.22 -3.93
CA ASN A 174 -17.29 -2.78 -3.95
C ASN A 174 -17.03 -2.23 -5.36
N GLU A 175 -18.04 -1.61 -5.95
CA GLU A 175 -17.96 -0.81 -7.18
C GLU A 175 -18.29 0.67 -6.89
N GLY A 176 -18.61 1.02 -5.63
CA GLY A 176 -19.05 2.34 -5.20
C GLY A 176 -18.13 2.95 -4.15
N THR A 177 -18.74 3.58 -3.13
CA THR A 177 -18.01 4.28 -2.06
C THR A 177 -18.26 3.64 -0.70
N VAL A 178 -17.18 3.36 0.02
CA VAL A 178 -17.20 2.92 1.42
C VAL A 178 -16.40 3.91 2.25
N GLU A 179 -17.05 4.54 3.23
CA GLU A 179 -16.45 5.64 4.00
C GLU A 179 -16.70 5.46 5.50
N ASN A 180 -15.68 5.62 6.34
CA ASN A 180 -15.83 5.59 7.81
C ASN A 180 -16.57 4.33 8.30
N CYS A 181 -16.26 3.18 7.70
CA CYS A 181 -16.88 1.90 8.05
C CYS A 181 -15.89 1.02 8.81
N SER A 182 -16.35 0.34 9.86
CA SER A 182 -15.49 -0.47 10.71
C SER A 182 -16.02 -1.89 10.92
N SER A 183 -15.11 -2.84 11.11
CA SER A 183 -15.40 -4.19 11.59
C SER A 183 -14.63 -4.39 12.90
N ARG A 184 -15.35 -4.48 14.03
CA ARG A 184 -14.73 -4.58 15.36
C ARG A 184 -15.00 -5.89 16.04
N ASP A 185 -13.96 -6.41 16.71
CA ASP A 185 -14.01 -7.68 17.44
C ASP A 185 -14.60 -8.84 16.62
N GLY A 186 -14.40 -8.81 15.30
CA GLY A 186 -14.92 -9.79 14.37
C GLY A 186 -14.07 -11.06 14.34
N TYR A 187 -14.71 -12.19 14.05
CA TYR A 187 -14.05 -13.44 13.65
C TYR A 187 -14.48 -13.76 12.22
N ILE A 188 -13.58 -13.47 11.28
CA ILE A 188 -13.81 -13.62 9.85
C ILE A 188 -12.93 -14.77 9.33
N LYS A 189 -13.57 -15.85 8.87
CA LYS A 189 -12.90 -17.06 8.40
C LYS A 189 -13.48 -17.53 7.07
N GLY A 190 -12.58 -17.82 6.14
CA GLY A 190 -12.87 -18.36 4.81
C GLY A 190 -11.62 -19.00 4.22
N TYR A 191 -11.72 -19.64 3.05
CA TYR A 191 -10.50 -19.89 2.26
C TYR A 191 -9.87 -18.54 1.87
N GLU A 192 -10.71 -17.58 1.51
CA GLU A 192 -10.38 -16.17 1.36
C GLU A 192 -11.09 -15.36 2.45
N ALA A 193 -10.35 -14.66 3.30
CA ALA A 193 -10.93 -13.91 4.41
C ALA A 193 -10.44 -12.47 4.41
N TYR A 194 -11.37 -11.52 4.45
CA TYR A 194 -11.05 -10.10 4.36
C TYR A 194 -11.78 -9.33 5.44
N GLY A 195 -11.10 -8.46 6.16
CA GLY A 195 -11.69 -7.83 7.35
C GLY A 195 -12.90 -6.94 7.03
N LEU A 196 -12.94 -6.33 5.84
CA LEU A 196 -14.06 -5.47 5.44
C LEU A 196 -14.62 -5.80 4.05
N LEU A 197 -13.75 -5.86 3.03
CA LEU A 197 -14.15 -5.96 1.63
C LEU A 197 -13.41 -7.08 0.89
N GLY A 198 -14.13 -7.83 0.04
CA GLY A 198 -13.50 -8.84 -0.82
C GLY A 198 -12.72 -8.21 -1.97
N GLU A 199 -13.41 -7.50 -2.84
CA GLU A 199 -12.82 -6.80 -3.97
C GLU A 199 -13.27 -5.34 -4.01
N SER A 200 -12.39 -4.43 -4.41
CA SER A 200 -12.75 -3.07 -4.82
C SER A 200 -12.34 -2.85 -6.27
N MET A 201 -13.31 -2.42 -7.07
CA MET A 201 -13.24 -2.35 -8.53
C MET A 201 -12.91 -0.95 -9.05
N GLU A 202 -12.91 -0.80 -10.37
CA GLU A 202 -12.51 0.44 -11.04
C GLU A 202 -13.31 1.64 -10.53
N GLU A 203 -12.59 2.72 -10.21
CA GLU A 203 -13.13 3.99 -9.68
C GLU A 203 -13.81 3.90 -8.28
N SER A 204 -13.84 2.71 -7.66
CA SER A 204 -14.35 2.57 -6.30
C SER A 204 -13.39 3.14 -5.24
N THR A 205 -13.96 3.58 -4.12
CA THR A 205 -13.22 4.18 -3.01
C THR A 205 -13.52 3.48 -1.69
N VAL A 206 -12.49 3.39 -0.84
CA VAL A 206 -12.56 2.88 0.53
C VAL A 206 -11.73 3.82 1.41
N SER A 207 -12.37 4.55 2.31
CA SER A 207 -11.70 5.56 3.13
C SER A 207 -12.10 5.53 4.60
N GLY A 208 -11.18 5.89 5.49
CA GLY A 208 -11.46 6.05 6.92
C GLY A 208 -11.89 4.76 7.63
N CYS A 209 -11.57 3.60 7.06
CA CYS A 209 -12.07 2.32 7.54
C CYS A 209 -11.15 1.66 8.57
N HIS A 210 -11.71 0.92 9.52
CA HIS A 210 -10.92 0.27 10.56
C HIS A 210 -11.40 -1.16 10.85
N VAL A 211 -10.47 -2.13 10.83
CA VAL A 211 -10.74 -3.52 11.19
C VAL A 211 -9.93 -3.95 12.44
N SER A 212 -10.60 -4.58 13.40
CA SER A 212 -10.00 -5.23 14.58
C SER A 212 -10.62 -6.62 14.82
N GLY A 213 -9.98 -7.45 15.65
CA GLY A 213 -10.35 -8.86 15.85
C GLY A 213 -9.44 -9.81 15.09
N THR A 214 -10.01 -10.80 14.41
CA THR A 214 -9.25 -11.88 13.76
C THR A 214 -9.77 -12.16 12.34
N VAL A 215 -8.83 -12.22 11.39
CA VAL A 215 -9.07 -12.59 9.99
C VAL A 215 -8.22 -13.83 9.63
N GLU A 216 -8.88 -14.95 9.40
CA GLU A 216 -8.25 -16.25 9.12
C GLU A 216 -8.59 -16.75 7.71
N GLY A 217 -7.61 -16.67 6.82
CA GLY A 217 -7.70 -17.22 5.47
C GLY A 217 -7.13 -18.63 5.39
N GLY A 218 -7.85 -19.57 4.78
CA GLY A 218 -7.29 -20.87 4.40
C GLY A 218 -6.47 -20.84 3.12
N GLY A 219 -6.25 -19.66 2.53
CA GLY A 219 -5.89 -19.36 1.14
C GLY A 219 -5.30 -17.96 0.98
N ARG A 220 -6.06 -16.96 1.42
CA ARG A 220 -5.72 -15.54 1.34
C ARG A 220 -6.34 -14.80 2.51
N ALA A 221 -5.63 -13.82 3.06
CA ALA A 221 -6.14 -13.00 4.14
C ALA A 221 -5.72 -11.53 4.00
N ALA A 222 -6.67 -10.60 4.14
CA ALA A 222 -6.37 -9.17 4.21
C ALA A 222 -7.13 -8.47 5.33
N GLY A 223 -6.50 -7.50 6.00
CA GLY A 223 -7.17 -6.75 7.06
C GLY A 223 -8.27 -5.82 6.56
N ILE A 224 -8.14 -5.19 5.38
CA ILE A 224 -9.17 -4.27 4.86
C ILE A 224 -9.83 -4.81 3.59
N VAL A 225 -9.10 -4.85 2.47
CA VAL A 225 -9.63 -5.22 1.15
C VAL A 225 -8.81 -6.36 0.55
N GLY A 226 -9.45 -7.46 0.13
CA GLY A 226 -8.74 -8.56 -0.52
C GLY A 226 -7.99 -8.12 -1.79
N PHE A 227 -8.71 -7.58 -2.77
CA PHE A 227 -8.16 -7.22 -4.07
C PHE A 227 -8.57 -5.82 -4.53
N LEU A 228 -7.63 -5.08 -5.10
CA LEU A 228 -7.85 -3.76 -5.69
C LEU A 228 -7.60 -3.80 -7.20
N TYR A 229 -8.59 -3.33 -7.97
CA TYR A 229 -8.54 -3.24 -9.42
C TYR A 229 -8.92 -1.83 -9.86
N SER A 230 -7.92 -0.99 -10.15
CA SER A 230 -8.14 0.44 -10.45
C SER A 230 -8.95 1.18 -9.37
N ALA A 231 -8.75 0.81 -8.11
CA ALA A 231 -9.46 1.35 -6.95
C ALA A 231 -8.55 2.24 -6.09
N ALA A 232 -9.15 3.01 -5.18
CA ALA A 232 -8.42 3.80 -4.19
C ALA A 232 -8.80 3.38 -2.76
N VAL A 233 -7.78 3.16 -1.93
CA VAL A 233 -7.92 2.93 -0.49
C VAL A 233 -7.13 4.01 0.24
N SER A 234 -7.76 4.75 1.15
CA SER A 234 -7.09 5.79 1.93
C SER A 234 -7.45 5.76 3.41
N ASP A 235 -6.56 6.25 4.28
CA ASP A 235 -6.86 6.50 5.70
C ASP A 235 -7.43 5.27 6.43
N CYS A 236 -7.02 4.07 6.02
CA CYS A 236 -7.53 2.82 6.57
C CYS A 236 -6.54 2.20 7.56
N TYR A 237 -7.07 1.61 8.63
CA TYR A 237 -6.29 1.01 9.70
C TYR A 237 -6.67 -0.45 9.97
N ASN A 238 -5.69 -1.35 9.94
CA ASN A 238 -5.87 -2.71 10.41
C ASN A 238 -5.22 -2.92 11.78
N GLU A 239 -6.03 -3.26 12.78
CA GLU A 239 -5.60 -3.79 14.09
C GLU A 239 -5.87 -5.30 14.22
N ALA A 240 -6.59 -5.91 13.27
CA ALA A 240 -6.90 -7.33 13.35
C ALA A 240 -5.66 -8.21 13.14
N ALA A 241 -5.63 -9.34 13.84
CA ALA A 241 -4.68 -10.41 13.56
C ALA A 241 -5.07 -11.07 12.23
N VAL A 242 -4.19 -10.96 11.22
CA VAL A 242 -4.39 -11.52 9.89
C VAL A 242 -3.51 -12.76 9.73
N SER A 243 -4.08 -13.91 9.39
CA SER A 243 -3.30 -15.13 9.21
C SER A 243 -3.76 -16.03 8.08
N THR A 244 -2.84 -16.82 7.53
CA THR A 244 -3.15 -17.89 6.58
C THR A 244 -2.71 -19.27 7.04
N GLU A 245 -3.51 -20.30 6.77
CA GLU A 245 -3.24 -21.67 7.24
C GLU A 245 -2.27 -22.47 6.34
N LYS A 246 -2.28 -22.31 5.00
CA LYS A 246 -1.47 -23.17 4.10
C LYS A 246 -0.25 -22.47 3.51
N GLN A 247 0.63 -23.29 2.95
CA GLN A 247 2.06 -22.98 2.73
C GLN A 247 2.37 -22.09 1.51
N GLN A 248 1.40 -21.72 0.66
CA GLN A 248 1.65 -20.97 -0.60
C GLN A 248 0.81 -19.68 -0.70
N GLU A 249 0.48 -19.09 0.44
CA GLU A 249 -0.67 -18.20 0.57
C GLU A 249 -0.30 -16.76 0.91
N TRP A 250 -1.25 -15.85 0.69
CA TRP A 250 -1.06 -14.41 0.76
C TRP A 250 -1.70 -13.83 2.01
N ALA A 251 -0.93 -13.09 2.80
CA ALA A 251 -1.44 -12.38 3.97
C ALA A 251 -0.98 -10.93 3.94
N ALA A 252 -1.91 -9.98 4.12
CA ALA A 252 -1.56 -8.57 4.15
C ALA A 252 -2.39 -7.79 5.17
N GLY A 253 -1.79 -6.78 5.81
CA GLY A 253 -2.55 -5.94 6.75
C GLY A 253 -3.61 -5.08 6.06
N ILE A 254 -3.36 -4.57 4.85
CA ILE A 254 -4.36 -3.77 4.11
C ILE A 254 -4.95 -4.57 2.94
N SER A 255 -4.12 -5.02 2.00
CA SER A 255 -4.60 -5.72 0.80
C SER A 255 -3.69 -6.81 0.26
N CYS A 256 -4.27 -7.94 -0.18
CA CYS A 256 -3.48 -9.02 -0.78
C CYS A 256 -2.84 -8.57 -2.11
N SER A 257 -3.56 -7.80 -2.92
CA SER A 257 -3.09 -7.40 -4.24
C SER A 257 -3.69 -6.09 -4.74
N ALA A 258 -2.82 -5.25 -5.30
CA ALA A 258 -3.16 -4.00 -5.98
C ALA A 258 -2.72 -4.03 -7.45
N SER A 259 -3.66 -3.71 -8.34
CA SER A 259 -3.40 -3.55 -9.78
C SER A 259 -3.93 -2.20 -10.24
N THR A 260 -3.06 -1.35 -10.80
CA THR A 260 -3.43 0.01 -11.23
C THR A 260 -4.12 0.82 -10.12
N SER A 261 -3.82 0.52 -8.85
CA SER A 261 -4.59 1.01 -7.69
C SER A 261 -3.75 1.93 -6.81
N GLN A 262 -4.42 2.67 -5.94
CA GLN A 262 -3.81 3.58 -4.97
C GLN A 262 -4.09 3.08 -3.54
N ILE A 263 -3.04 3.01 -2.72
CA ILE A 263 -3.15 2.78 -1.27
C ILE A 263 -2.41 3.94 -0.59
N THR A 264 -3.15 4.78 0.12
CA THR A 264 -2.64 6.06 0.63
C THR A 264 -2.88 6.15 2.13
N ASP A 265 -1.90 6.58 2.92
CA ASP A 265 -2.07 6.88 4.35
C ASP A 265 -2.72 5.74 5.16
N CYS A 266 -2.46 4.50 4.77
CA CYS A 266 -2.98 3.30 5.42
C CYS A 266 -1.96 2.69 6.37
N CYS A 267 -2.43 2.07 7.45
CA CYS A 267 -1.53 1.47 8.42
C CYS A 267 -1.96 0.11 8.94
N ASN A 268 -0.95 -0.65 9.37
CA ASN A 268 -1.12 -1.95 10.00
C ASN A 268 -0.52 -1.95 11.41
N GLY A 269 -1.40 -2.14 12.39
CA GLY A 269 -1.09 -2.40 13.81
C GLY A 269 -1.38 -3.84 14.24
N GLY A 270 -2.12 -4.61 13.44
CA GLY A 270 -2.41 -6.02 13.68
C GLY A 270 -1.30 -6.96 13.18
N THR A 271 -1.06 -8.06 13.91
CA THR A 271 -0.04 -9.04 13.49
C THR A 271 -0.43 -9.71 12.17
N VAL A 272 0.54 -9.88 11.25
CA VAL A 272 0.30 -10.58 9.97
C VAL A 272 1.18 -11.82 9.89
N THR A 273 0.56 -12.99 9.76
CA THR A 273 1.26 -14.27 9.63
C THR A 273 0.85 -14.98 8.35
N GLY A 274 1.74 -15.04 7.37
CA GLY A 274 1.48 -15.69 6.09
C GLY A 274 2.50 -16.75 5.74
N ALA A 275 2.27 -17.50 4.67
CA ALA A 275 3.23 -18.49 4.22
C ALA A 275 4.12 -18.01 3.08
N TRP A 276 3.57 -17.32 2.08
CA TRP A 276 4.32 -16.95 0.88
C TRP A 276 4.47 -15.45 0.69
N ASP A 277 3.46 -14.73 0.19
CA ASP A 277 3.51 -13.26 0.11
C ASP A 277 2.91 -12.69 1.38
N THR A 278 3.74 -12.12 2.23
CA THR A 278 3.32 -11.64 3.55
C THR A 278 3.80 -10.21 3.76
N ALA A 279 2.88 -9.29 4.00
CA ALA A 279 3.21 -7.87 4.10
C ALA A 279 2.39 -7.14 5.16
N GLY A 280 2.95 -6.10 5.77
CA GLY A 280 2.15 -5.22 6.64
C GLY A 280 1.11 -4.41 5.85
N VAL A 281 1.40 -3.99 4.61
CA VAL A 281 0.45 -3.18 3.82
C VAL A 281 -0.12 -3.98 2.66
N VAL A 282 0.70 -4.29 1.65
CA VAL A 282 0.24 -4.91 0.41
C VAL A 282 1.01 -6.18 0.06
N GLY A 283 0.32 -7.28 -0.21
CA GLY A 283 0.99 -8.52 -0.63
C GLY A 283 1.70 -8.32 -1.98
N THR A 284 0.96 -7.95 -3.01
CA THR A 284 1.52 -7.65 -4.35
C THR A 284 1.01 -6.32 -4.90
N ALA A 285 1.90 -5.49 -5.43
CA ALA A 285 1.53 -4.31 -6.22
C ALA A 285 2.02 -4.43 -7.67
N ALA A 286 1.18 -4.08 -8.64
CA ALA A 286 1.53 -4.17 -10.07
C ALA A 286 0.82 -3.13 -10.94
N LYS A 287 1.26 -3.03 -12.20
CA LYS A 287 0.63 -2.25 -13.29
C LYS A 287 0.44 -0.76 -12.97
N GLY A 288 1.48 -0.12 -12.46
CA GLY A 288 1.48 1.29 -12.11
C GLY A 288 0.75 1.62 -10.80
N SER A 289 0.63 0.66 -9.88
CA SER A 289 0.05 0.94 -8.56
C SER A 289 0.95 1.88 -7.75
N VAL A 290 0.32 2.70 -6.91
CA VAL A 290 0.99 3.69 -6.05
C VAL A 290 0.62 3.40 -4.60
N ILE A 291 1.63 3.20 -3.77
CA ILE A 291 1.45 3.03 -2.33
C ILE A 291 2.22 4.15 -1.66
N THR A 292 1.52 5.01 -0.92
CA THR A 292 2.14 6.19 -0.35
C THR A 292 1.66 6.52 1.07
N GLY A 293 2.53 7.06 1.91
CA GLY A 293 2.18 7.39 3.29
C GLY A 293 1.84 6.19 4.18
N CYS A 294 2.10 4.96 3.71
CA CYS A 294 1.65 3.76 4.38
C CYS A 294 2.69 3.21 5.36
N TYR A 295 2.24 2.64 6.48
CA TYR A 295 3.17 2.13 7.48
C TYR A 295 2.73 0.88 8.22
N ASN A 296 3.73 0.16 8.75
CA ASN A 296 3.52 -1.00 9.60
C ASN A 296 4.19 -0.81 10.97
N THR A 297 3.45 -1.08 12.03
CA THR A 297 3.97 -1.10 13.41
C THR A 297 3.92 -2.50 14.03
N ALA A 298 3.21 -3.44 13.40
CA ALA A 298 2.97 -4.77 13.92
C ALA A 298 4.07 -5.77 13.54
N ALA A 299 4.10 -6.89 14.26
CA ALA A 299 4.94 -8.02 13.89
C ALA A 299 4.42 -8.70 12.61
N ILE A 300 5.33 -8.94 11.67
CA ILE A 300 5.06 -9.65 10.42
C ILE A 300 5.92 -10.92 10.39
N SER A 301 5.30 -12.07 10.07
CA SER A 301 6.04 -13.33 9.97
C SER A 301 5.59 -14.21 8.81
N GLY A 302 6.53 -14.89 8.16
CA GLY A 302 6.19 -15.87 7.13
C GLY A 302 7.35 -16.71 6.61
N LYS A 303 7.16 -17.46 5.53
CA LYS A 303 8.21 -18.37 4.99
C LYS A 303 8.77 -17.91 3.64
N GLY A 304 7.93 -17.39 2.75
CA GLY A 304 8.31 -16.92 1.42
C GLY A 304 8.93 -15.53 1.44
N ARG A 305 8.21 -14.58 0.85
CA ARG A 305 8.54 -13.16 0.73
C ARG A 305 7.80 -12.38 1.79
N VAL A 306 8.53 -11.86 2.76
CA VAL A 306 7.97 -11.25 3.96
C VAL A 306 8.46 -9.82 4.08
N SER A 307 7.57 -8.86 4.28
CA SER A 307 7.96 -7.44 4.37
C SER A 307 7.12 -6.62 5.32
N GLY A 308 7.64 -5.47 5.76
CA GLY A 308 6.84 -4.49 6.48
C GLY A 308 5.81 -3.78 5.61
N ILE A 309 6.11 -3.51 4.32
CA ILE A 309 5.19 -2.77 3.44
C ILE A 309 4.68 -3.61 2.27
N ALA A 310 5.55 -4.04 1.35
CA ALA A 310 5.16 -4.75 0.13
C ALA A 310 5.96 -6.04 -0.10
N ALA A 311 5.30 -7.19 -0.20
CA ALA A 311 6.02 -8.46 -0.36
C ALA A 311 6.55 -8.63 -1.80
N MET A 312 5.79 -8.17 -2.80
CA MET A 312 6.20 -8.20 -4.19
C MET A 312 5.73 -6.97 -4.97
N MET A 313 6.60 -6.41 -5.82
CA MET A 313 6.24 -5.30 -6.70
C MET A 313 6.62 -5.53 -8.16
N GLY A 314 5.67 -5.33 -9.07
CA GLY A 314 5.97 -5.06 -10.48
C GLY A 314 6.29 -3.58 -10.71
N GLU A 315 6.07 -3.09 -11.92
CA GLU A 315 6.11 -1.67 -12.26
C GLU A 315 5.13 -0.88 -11.37
N SER A 316 5.59 -0.30 -10.26
CA SER A 316 4.77 0.36 -9.22
C SER A 316 5.68 1.22 -8.33
N VAL A 317 5.09 2.06 -7.47
CA VAL A 317 5.80 3.01 -6.61
C VAL A 317 5.45 2.78 -5.14
N LEU A 318 6.47 2.70 -4.28
CA LEU A 318 6.36 2.98 -2.85
C LEU A 318 6.96 4.36 -2.59
N ASN A 319 6.21 5.22 -1.92
CA ASN A 319 6.67 6.56 -1.58
C ASN A 319 6.26 6.95 -0.15
N ARG A 320 7.19 7.45 0.68
CA ARG A 320 6.85 7.85 2.07
C ARG A 320 6.26 6.71 2.89
N CYS A 321 6.82 5.51 2.75
CA CYS A 321 6.35 4.33 3.47
C CYS A 321 7.37 3.84 4.49
N TYR A 322 6.91 3.35 5.64
CA TYR A 322 7.84 2.96 6.70
C TYR A 322 7.43 1.77 7.55
N ASN A 323 8.44 1.03 8.01
CA ASN A 323 8.26 -0.11 8.90
C ASN A 323 8.92 0.13 10.26
N MET A 324 8.13 0.01 11.33
CA MET A 324 8.57 0.06 12.72
C MET A 324 8.49 -1.32 13.40
N GLY A 325 7.60 -2.20 12.92
CA GLY A 325 7.39 -3.52 13.50
C GLY A 325 8.46 -4.55 13.10
N PRO A 326 8.71 -5.58 13.91
CA PRO A 326 9.66 -6.64 13.56
C PRO A 326 9.14 -7.48 12.38
N VAL A 327 10.03 -7.83 11.46
CA VAL A 327 9.72 -8.65 10.28
C VAL A 327 10.61 -9.90 10.29
N SER A 328 9.98 -11.07 10.31
CA SER A 328 10.69 -12.36 10.36
C SER A 328 10.30 -13.27 9.19
N GLY A 329 11.28 -13.88 8.53
CA GLY A 329 11.01 -14.79 7.43
C GLY A 329 12.01 -15.93 7.27
N VAL A 330 11.75 -16.81 6.30
CA VAL A 330 12.69 -17.90 5.96
C VAL A 330 13.47 -17.58 4.70
N ASN A 331 12.79 -17.22 3.60
CA ASN A 331 13.43 -17.00 2.30
C ASN A 331 13.85 -15.54 2.08
N GLY A 332 12.95 -14.68 1.61
CA GLY A 332 13.24 -13.27 1.33
C GLY A 332 12.52 -12.36 2.32
N THR A 333 13.24 -11.53 3.06
CA THR A 333 12.65 -10.70 4.11
C THR A 333 13.16 -9.27 4.07
N ALA A 334 12.30 -8.27 4.05
CA ALA A 334 12.75 -6.88 4.02
C ALA A 334 11.92 -5.95 4.88
N GLY A 335 12.48 -4.82 5.32
CA GLY A 335 11.68 -3.81 6.02
C GLY A 335 10.60 -3.19 5.14
N ILE A 336 10.90 -2.91 3.86
CA ILE A 336 9.96 -2.24 2.95
C ILE A 336 9.51 -3.16 1.80
N LEU A 337 10.43 -3.68 0.98
CA LEU A 337 10.11 -4.45 -0.22
C LEU A 337 10.87 -5.78 -0.28
N ALA A 338 10.17 -6.93 -0.27
CA ALA A 338 10.86 -8.24 -0.25
C ALA A 338 11.23 -8.81 -1.63
N THR A 339 10.56 -8.41 -2.71
CA THR A 339 10.96 -8.80 -4.05
C THR A 339 10.35 -7.93 -5.13
N THR A 340 10.91 -8.03 -6.34
CA THR A 340 10.29 -7.52 -7.55
C THR A 340 9.75 -8.64 -8.43
N LYS A 341 8.58 -8.41 -9.04
CA LYS A 341 7.98 -9.30 -10.03
C LYS A 341 8.70 -9.04 -11.35
N GLY A 342 9.53 -10.01 -11.77
CA GLY A 342 10.33 -10.01 -13.00
C GLY A 342 9.71 -9.16 -14.11
N SER A 343 10.07 -7.89 -14.09
CA SER A 343 9.70 -6.95 -15.11
C SER A 343 10.76 -7.07 -16.18
N THR A 344 10.36 -6.99 -17.43
CA THR A 344 11.31 -6.84 -18.53
C THR A 344 12.32 -5.72 -18.18
N PRO A 345 13.50 -5.69 -18.81
CA PRO A 345 14.50 -4.63 -18.60
C PRO A 345 13.97 -3.18 -18.68
N GLN A 346 12.75 -3.02 -19.20
CA GLN A 346 12.10 -1.76 -19.57
C GLN A 346 11.11 -1.21 -18.51
N SER A 347 10.81 -1.94 -17.43
CA SER A 347 9.87 -1.48 -16.39
C SER A 347 10.46 -1.66 -14.98
N LYS A 348 10.80 -0.57 -14.30
CA LYS A 348 11.40 -0.57 -12.96
C LYS A 348 10.38 -0.14 -11.90
N CYS A 349 10.38 -0.80 -10.74
CA CYS A 349 9.67 -0.27 -9.58
C CYS A 349 10.49 0.82 -8.88
N VAL A 350 9.84 1.66 -8.10
CA VAL A 350 10.49 2.73 -7.33
C VAL A 350 10.15 2.59 -5.85
N VAL A 351 11.18 2.64 -5.01
CA VAL A 351 11.08 2.73 -3.56
C VAL A 351 11.75 4.05 -3.17
N ALA A 352 10.94 5.07 -2.93
CA ALA A 352 11.39 6.43 -2.67
C ALA A 352 10.95 6.90 -1.29
N ASN A 353 11.78 7.68 -0.60
CA ASN A 353 11.41 8.27 0.68
C ASN A 353 10.93 7.20 1.68
N CYS A 354 11.59 6.05 1.78
CA CYS A 354 11.11 4.93 2.59
C CYS A 354 12.09 4.58 3.70
N PHE A 355 11.61 4.07 4.83
CA PHE A 355 12.53 3.68 5.89
C PHE A 355 12.10 2.52 6.78
N ASN A 356 13.09 1.82 7.30
CA ASN A 356 12.90 0.75 8.27
C ASN A 356 13.60 1.05 9.59
N ARG A 357 12.87 0.93 10.70
CA ARG A 357 13.41 0.89 12.07
C ARG A 357 13.13 -0.43 12.79
N GLY A 358 12.24 -1.27 12.23
CA GLY A 358 11.96 -2.59 12.78
C GLY A 358 13.10 -3.58 12.58
N GLU A 359 13.25 -4.54 13.49
CA GLU A 359 14.22 -5.64 13.31
C GLU A 359 13.80 -6.54 12.14
N ILE A 360 14.76 -6.86 11.27
CA ILE A 360 14.60 -7.77 10.15
C ILE A 360 15.40 -9.04 10.40
N SER A 361 14.74 -10.19 10.40
CA SER A 361 15.36 -11.49 10.62
C SER A 361 14.96 -12.49 9.55
N ALA A 362 15.93 -13.16 8.91
CA ALA A 362 15.67 -14.15 7.89
C ALA A 362 16.53 -15.42 8.02
N GLY A 363 15.97 -16.55 7.59
CA GLY A 363 16.75 -17.79 7.39
C GLY A 363 17.78 -17.68 6.26
N GLN A 364 17.44 -16.95 5.20
CA GLN A 364 18.25 -16.81 3.98
C GLN A 364 18.58 -15.34 3.67
N LEU A 365 17.68 -14.62 3.01
CA LEU A 365 17.96 -13.29 2.46
C LEU A 365 17.21 -12.22 3.25
N CYS A 366 17.94 -11.19 3.71
CA CYS A 366 17.31 -10.06 4.39
C CYS A 366 17.86 -8.69 3.97
N ALA A 367 16.97 -7.70 3.84
CA ALA A 367 17.33 -6.29 3.62
C ALA A 367 16.66 -5.35 4.61
N GLY A 368 17.33 -4.25 4.97
CA GLY A 368 16.71 -3.18 5.72
C GLY A 368 15.57 -2.50 4.96
N VAL A 369 15.79 -2.12 3.70
CA VAL A 369 14.76 -1.48 2.85
C VAL A 369 14.22 -2.44 1.81
N ALA A 370 15.02 -2.81 0.79
CA ALA A 370 14.49 -3.52 -0.37
C ALA A 370 15.37 -4.70 -0.83
N ILE A 371 14.71 -5.77 -1.27
CA ILE A 371 15.30 -6.87 -2.03
C ILE A 371 14.63 -6.88 -3.40
N GLY A 372 15.43 -6.95 -4.47
CA GLY A 372 14.88 -7.16 -5.81
C GLY A 372 15.71 -6.53 -6.92
N ALA A 373 15.52 -7.07 -8.12
CA ALA A 373 16.12 -6.62 -9.37
C ALA A 373 15.15 -5.68 -10.10
N ASN A 374 15.61 -4.78 -10.99
CA ASN A 374 14.72 -3.82 -11.68
C ASN A 374 13.97 -2.90 -10.70
N CYS A 375 14.71 -2.39 -9.71
CA CYS A 375 14.22 -1.48 -8.68
C CYS A 375 15.12 -0.25 -8.58
N VAL A 376 14.50 0.93 -8.40
CA VAL A 376 15.19 2.15 -7.97
C VAL A 376 14.86 2.37 -6.51
N THR A 377 15.85 2.17 -5.63
CA THR A 377 15.77 2.58 -4.23
C THR A 377 16.45 3.92 -4.09
N VAL A 378 15.68 4.94 -3.70
CA VAL A 378 16.17 6.31 -3.59
C VAL A 378 15.67 6.95 -2.31
N ASN A 379 16.48 7.83 -1.74
CA ASN A 379 16.08 8.63 -0.58
C ASN A 379 15.53 7.77 0.57
N SER A 380 16.20 6.67 0.90
CA SER A 380 15.66 5.66 1.81
C SER A 380 16.68 5.23 2.86
N TYR A 381 16.22 4.81 4.04
CA TYR A 381 17.14 4.44 5.12
C TYR A 381 16.74 3.25 5.97
N ASN A 382 17.72 2.61 6.60
CA ASN A 382 17.52 1.55 7.57
C ASN A 382 18.27 1.83 8.88
N LEU A 383 17.54 1.87 10.00
CA LEU A 383 18.08 1.87 11.36
C LEU A 383 17.83 0.54 12.09
N GLY A 384 16.92 -0.30 11.58
CA GLY A 384 16.61 -1.60 12.17
C GLY A 384 17.76 -2.60 12.02
N SER A 385 17.92 -3.47 13.02
CA SER A 385 18.86 -4.59 12.93
C SER A 385 18.50 -5.52 11.76
N VAL A 386 19.48 -6.05 11.04
CA VAL A 386 19.31 -6.97 9.92
C VAL A 386 20.12 -8.24 10.15
N ILE A 387 19.42 -9.35 10.33
CA ILE A 387 19.98 -10.62 10.83
C ILE A 387 19.66 -11.75 9.84
N SER A 388 20.68 -12.47 9.36
CA SER A 388 20.50 -13.66 8.51
C SER A 388 21.20 -14.89 9.05
N GLY A 389 20.55 -16.06 8.91
CA GLY A 389 21.15 -17.36 9.20
C GLY A 389 22.23 -17.82 8.20
N ASN A 390 22.24 -17.31 6.95
CA ASN A 390 23.07 -17.84 5.85
C ASN A 390 23.96 -16.78 5.15
N GLY A 391 24.09 -15.57 5.70
CA GLY A 391 25.01 -14.53 5.21
C GLY A 391 24.52 -13.70 4.01
N GLY A 392 23.30 -13.93 3.51
CA GLY A 392 22.67 -13.10 2.48
C GLY A 392 22.06 -11.82 3.06
N ILE A 393 22.91 -10.87 3.47
CA ILE A 393 22.51 -9.67 4.22
C ILE A 393 22.69 -8.42 3.35
N TYR A 394 21.69 -7.54 3.38
CA TYR A 394 21.67 -6.26 2.68
C TYR A 394 21.35 -5.14 3.67
N GLY A 395 22.20 -4.10 3.73
CA GLY A 395 21.98 -2.95 4.61
C GLY A 395 20.73 -2.17 4.22
N ALA A 396 20.79 -1.41 3.12
CA ALA A 396 19.63 -0.71 2.57
C ALA A 396 18.93 -1.54 1.48
N ALA A 397 19.65 -1.86 0.40
CA ALA A 397 19.10 -2.67 -0.69
C ALA A 397 20.10 -3.73 -1.19
N GLY A 398 19.60 -4.79 -1.81
CA GLY A 398 20.42 -5.60 -2.71
C GLY A 398 19.78 -6.89 -3.23
N VAL A 399 20.55 -7.59 -4.06
CA VAL A 399 20.16 -8.81 -4.78
C VAL A 399 21.16 -9.92 -4.42
N SER A 400 20.69 -11.14 -4.13
CA SER A 400 21.58 -12.32 -3.98
C SER A 400 21.47 -13.21 -5.20
N ASP A 401 22.60 -13.46 -5.86
CA ASP A 401 22.68 -14.59 -6.77
C ASP A 401 22.83 -15.90 -6.00
N ARG A 402 21.68 -16.51 -5.69
CA ARG A 402 21.40 -17.93 -5.97
C ARG A 402 19.90 -18.09 -6.25
N GLY A 403 19.43 -17.55 -7.39
CA GLY A 403 18.12 -17.92 -7.98
C GLY A 403 17.11 -16.80 -8.33
N GLY A 404 17.53 -15.54 -8.54
CA GLY A 404 16.63 -14.39 -8.75
C GLY A 404 16.12 -14.13 -10.18
N ILE A 405 15.24 -15.01 -10.70
CA ILE A 405 14.05 -14.71 -11.54
C ILE A 405 14.19 -14.14 -12.98
N MET A 406 15.31 -13.58 -13.45
CA MET A 406 15.48 -13.27 -14.90
C MET A 406 16.88 -13.63 -15.42
N SER A 407 16.99 -14.65 -16.27
CA SER A 407 18.20 -14.91 -17.06
C SER A 407 18.15 -14.07 -18.36
N GLY A 408 18.65 -12.84 -18.30
CA GLY A 408 18.81 -11.98 -19.47
C GLY A 408 19.77 -10.83 -19.16
N ASP A 409 20.56 -10.43 -20.14
CA ASP A 409 21.71 -9.52 -20.01
C ASP A 409 21.36 -8.05 -19.66
N GLN A 410 20.16 -7.74 -19.15
CA GLN A 410 19.64 -6.38 -18.97
C GLN A 410 18.78 -6.25 -17.68
N VAL A 411 19.34 -6.60 -16.52
CA VAL A 411 18.68 -6.35 -15.22
C VAL A 411 19.41 -5.21 -14.52
N GLU A 412 18.68 -4.20 -14.04
CA GLU A 412 19.24 -2.96 -13.51
C GLU A 412 18.68 -2.63 -12.11
N THR A 413 19.54 -2.32 -11.15
CA THR A 413 19.14 -1.90 -9.80
C THR A 413 19.88 -0.63 -9.43
N PHE A 414 19.19 0.34 -8.84
CA PHE A 414 19.76 1.65 -8.49
C PHE A 414 19.61 1.90 -7.00
N LEU A 415 20.69 2.36 -6.36
CA LEU A 415 20.67 2.79 -4.96
C LEU A 415 21.25 4.19 -4.85
N LEU A 416 20.39 5.15 -4.49
CA LEU A 416 20.67 6.57 -4.60
C LEU A 416 20.27 7.30 -3.32
N SER A 417 21.09 8.23 -2.84
CA SER A 417 20.82 9.09 -1.68
C SER A 417 20.21 8.33 -0.50
N SER A 418 20.72 7.15 -0.19
CA SER A 418 20.17 6.27 0.84
C SER A 418 21.23 5.99 1.90
N TYR A 419 20.85 5.40 3.04
CA TYR A 419 21.85 4.91 3.99
C TYR A 419 21.35 3.74 4.85
N SER A 420 22.26 3.07 5.53
CA SER A 420 21.93 2.10 6.59
C SER A 420 22.87 2.34 7.77
N ALA A 421 22.30 2.30 8.97
CA ALA A 421 22.99 2.40 10.26
C ALA A 421 22.59 1.30 11.25
N GLY A 422 21.66 0.41 10.87
CA GLY A 422 21.25 -0.71 11.71
C GLY A 422 22.33 -1.80 11.87
N THR A 423 22.28 -2.51 13.00
CA THR A 423 23.20 -3.61 13.31
C THR A 423 23.07 -4.76 12.30
N LEU A 424 24.19 -5.22 11.76
CA LEU A 424 24.25 -6.40 10.88
C LEU A 424 24.92 -7.57 11.62
N SER A 425 24.42 -8.80 11.47
CA SER A 425 25.03 -9.98 12.12
C SER A 425 26.43 -10.31 11.54
N GLU A 426 27.34 -10.93 12.30
CA GLU A 426 28.78 -11.16 11.99
C GLU A 426 29.10 -11.87 10.65
N LYS A 427 28.11 -12.48 9.96
CA LYS A 427 28.26 -13.05 8.62
C LYS A 427 27.85 -12.08 7.49
N ALA A 428 27.58 -10.82 7.81
CA ALA A 428 27.12 -9.80 6.89
C ALA A 428 28.30 -9.11 6.19
N GLY A 429 28.27 -9.09 4.86
CA GLY A 429 28.85 -7.98 4.14
C GLY A 429 27.88 -6.80 4.21
N GLY A 430 28.38 -5.59 4.42
CA GLY A 430 27.65 -4.39 4.02
C GLY A 430 27.21 -4.53 2.55
N LEU A 431 26.04 -4.00 2.22
CA LEU A 431 25.40 -3.98 0.89
C LEU A 431 26.08 -4.83 -0.19
N THR A 432 25.65 -6.09 -0.29
CA THR A 432 26.16 -7.01 -1.29
C THR A 432 25.62 -6.66 -2.67
N TYR A 433 26.49 -6.41 -3.65
CA TYR A 433 26.11 -6.34 -5.07
C TYR A 433 26.19 -7.73 -5.71
N SER A 434 25.07 -8.19 -6.27
CA SER A 434 24.96 -9.23 -7.31
C SER A 434 25.14 -8.57 -8.67
N ASP A 435 25.43 -9.34 -9.73
CA ASP A 435 25.69 -8.92 -11.13
C ASP A 435 24.72 -7.90 -11.78
N THR A 436 23.69 -7.43 -11.07
CA THR A 436 22.49 -6.75 -11.54
C THR A 436 22.30 -5.29 -11.06
N MET A 437 23.18 -4.69 -10.24
CA MET A 437 23.06 -3.25 -9.96
C MET A 437 23.77 -2.38 -11.01
N THR A 438 23.22 -1.21 -11.32
CA THR A 438 23.72 -0.39 -12.42
C THR A 438 24.44 0.84 -11.91
N GLU A 439 23.94 1.42 -10.81
CA GLU A 439 24.44 2.69 -10.29
C GLU A 439 24.30 2.75 -8.77
N MET A 440 25.28 3.40 -8.14
CA MET A 440 25.29 3.66 -6.70
C MET A 440 25.82 5.07 -6.42
N ASN A 441 25.06 5.84 -5.63
CA ASN A 441 25.48 7.13 -5.09
C ASN A 441 24.87 7.29 -3.68
N THR A 442 25.47 6.67 -2.66
CA THR A 442 24.83 6.36 -1.36
C THR A 442 25.87 6.36 -0.22
N VAL A 443 25.47 6.69 1.01
CA VAL A 443 26.34 6.80 2.20
C VAL A 443 26.05 5.66 3.20
N PHE A 444 27.04 5.09 3.91
CA PHE A 444 26.83 3.98 4.85
C PHE A 444 27.48 4.18 6.23
N TYR A 445 26.79 3.74 7.32
CA TYR A 445 27.23 3.89 8.71
C TYR A 445 27.19 2.61 9.56
N GLN A 446 28.07 2.51 10.57
CA GLN A 446 27.80 1.78 11.82
C GLN A 446 28.65 2.32 12.99
N ASP A 447 28.13 2.24 14.22
CA ASP A 447 28.76 2.68 15.47
C ASP A 447 29.65 1.61 16.17
N ASP A 448 29.70 0.35 15.70
CA ASP A 448 30.44 -0.71 16.44
C ASP A 448 31.18 -1.76 15.59
N THR A 449 32.23 -2.30 16.18
CA THR A 449 33.52 -2.66 15.56
C THR A 449 33.70 -4.12 15.05
N ALA A 450 32.68 -4.76 14.48
CA ALA A 450 32.80 -6.17 14.03
C ALA A 450 32.42 -6.40 12.56
N ALA A 451 33.45 -6.63 11.74
CA ALA A 451 33.46 -6.96 10.30
C ALA A 451 33.27 -5.75 9.37
N GLY A 452 34.32 -5.46 8.58
CA GLY A 452 34.39 -4.26 7.74
C GLY A 452 33.22 -4.16 6.75
N TYR A 453 32.69 -2.94 6.63
CA TYR A 453 31.67 -2.58 5.67
C TYR A 453 32.33 -2.36 4.32
N TYR A 454 32.11 -3.33 3.44
CA TYR A 454 32.52 -3.25 2.06
C TYR A 454 31.30 -3.56 1.22
N PHE A 455 31.04 -2.78 0.20
CA PHE A 455 30.23 -3.33 -0.87
C PHE A 455 31.12 -4.28 -1.67
N ASN A 456 30.61 -5.47 -1.97
CA ASN A 456 31.30 -6.40 -2.85
C ASN A 456 31.16 -5.89 -4.29
N ARG A 457 32.26 -5.74 -5.01
CA ARG A 457 32.30 -5.38 -6.43
C ARG A 457 32.04 -6.62 -7.29
N LYS A 458 31.68 -6.41 -8.56
CA LYS A 458 31.52 -7.48 -9.56
C LYS A 458 32.78 -8.34 -9.74
N ASP A 459 33.96 -7.76 -9.49
CA ASP A 459 35.24 -8.47 -9.53
C ASP A 459 35.51 -9.31 -8.26
N GLY A 460 34.56 -9.37 -7.32
CA GLY A 460 34.70 -10.04 -6.03
C GLY A 460 35.51 -9.24 -5.00
N GLY A 461 35.98 -8.05 -5.35
CA GLY A 461 36.70 -7.14 -4.47
C GLY A 461 35.79 -6.47 -3.45
N GLN A 462 36.31 -6.19 -2.27
CA GLN A 462 35.64 -5.44 -1.23
C GLN A 462 36.00 -3.94 -1.36
N ASP A 463 35.00 -3.05 -1.35
CA ASP A 463 35.19 -1.61 -1.46
C ASP A 463 34.50 -0.86 -0.32
N ALA A 464 35.29 -0.10 0.45
CA ALA A 464 34.84 0.67 1.60
C ALA A 464 34.68 2.17 1.31
N SER A 465 34.80 2.61 0.04
CA SER A 465 34.79 4.03 -0.32
C SER A 465 33.51 4.79 0.03
N HIS A 466 32.40 4.10 0.26
CA HIS A 466 31.11 4.68 0.63
C HIS A 466 30.80 4.55 2.14
N ALA A 467 31.69 3.90 2.92
CA ALA A 467 31.57 3.85 4.36
C ALA A 467 32.05 5.17 4.96
N VAL A 468 31.32 5.69 5.95
CA VAL A 468 31.70 6.89 6.68
C VAL A 468 31.75 6.61 8.18
N SER A 469 32.55 7.39 8.92
CA SER A 469 32.78 7.19 10.35
C SER A 469 31.70 7.82 11.24
N ALA A 470 31.73 7.48 12.53
CA ALA A 470 30.86 8.06 13.56
C ALA A 470 31.04 9.58 13.64
N GLU A 471 32.27 10.04 13.51
CA GLU A 471 32.60 11.46 13.50
C GLU A 471 32.02 12.17 12.27
N GLN A 472 32.05 11.54 11.09
CA GLN A 472 31.47 12.11 9.87
C GLN A 472 29.95 12.27 9.99
N PHE A 473 29.26 11.28 10.58
CA PHE A 473 27.83 11.39 10.88
C PHE A 473 27.54 12.51 11.89
N ALA A 474 28.26 12.53 13.01
CA ALA A 474 28.08 13.54 14.05
C ALA A 474 28.41 14.97 13.58
N SER A 475 29.23 15.12 12.54
CA SER A 475 29.62 16.42 11.99
C SER A 475 28.52 17.09 11.15
N GLY A 476 27.47 16.36 10.76
CA GLY A 476 26.44 16.83 9.84
C GLY A 476 26.82 16.71 8.35
N GLU A 477 28.05 16.31 8.03
CA GLU A 477 28.53 16.13 6.66
C GLU A 477 27.63 15.18 5.84
N VAL A 478 27.19 14.08 6.44
CA VAL A 478 26.31 13.12 5.76
C VAL A 478 24.94 13.72 5.43
N LEU A 479 24.38 14.51 6.36
CA LEU A 479 23.11 15.19 6.15
C LEU A 479 23.21 16.19 4.99
N GLU A 480 24.31 16.95 4.93
CA GLU A 480 24.59 17.88 3.82
C GLU A 480 24.75 17.14 2.48
N GLN A 481 25.46 16.02 2.45
CA GLN A 481 25.63 15.21 1.23
C GLN A 481 24.29 14.67 0.70
N LEU A 482 23.45 14.14 1.59
CA LEU A 482 22.13 13.62 1.23
C LEU A 482 21.23 14.74 0.69
N ASN A 483 21.20 15.90 1.35
CA ASN A 483 20.43 17.05 0.87
C ASN A 483 20.98 17.65 -0.43
N ALA A 484 22.30 17.65 -0.65
CA ALA A 484 22.89 18.09 -1.91
C ALA A 484 22.41 17.24 -3.10
N TYR A 485 22.17 15.94 -2.89
CA TYR A 485 21.56 15.10 -3.91
C TYR A 485 20.12 15.52 -4.21
N VAL A 486 19.31 15.74 -3.17
CA VAL A 486 17.91 16.22 -3.31
C VAL A 486 17.89 17.57 -4.05
N ASP A 487 18.75 18.51 -3.66
CA ASP A 487 18.84 19.85 -4.24
C ASP A 487 19.32 19.86 -5.69
N SER A 488 20.05 18.83 -6.12
CA SER A 488 20.50 18.70 -7.51
C SER A 488 19.36 18.47 -8.50
N GLY A 489 18.18 18.07 -8.01
CA GLY A 489 17.04 17.70 -8.85
C GLY A 489 17.34 16.50 -9.74
N ALA A 490 18.15 15.56 -9.26
CA ALA A 490 18.53 14.35 -10.00
C ALA A 490 17.29 13.60 -10.46
N ALA A 491 17.16 13.41 -11.78
CA ALA A 491 16.07 12.66 -12.35
C ALA A 491 16.22 11.16 -12.04
N LEU A 492 15.09 10.47 -11.85
CA LEU A 492 15.09 9.02 -11.75
C LEU A 492 15.53 8.38 -13.09
N PRO A 493 16.18 7.21 -13.05
CA PRO A 493 16.60 6.49 -14.26
C PRO A 493 15.43 6.22 -15.22
N GLU A 494 15.74 6.13 -16.52
CA GLU A 494 14.74 5.77 -17.53
C GLU A 494 14.12 4.39 -17.28
N GLY A 495 12.86 4.24 -17.70
CA GLY A 495 12.11 2.99 -17.57
C GLY A 495 11.53 2.75 -16.17
N CYS A 496 11.51 3.76 -15.29
CA CYS A 496 10.69 3.71 -14.08
C CYS A 496 9.19 3.65 -14.43
N ALA A 497 8.41 3.10 -13.50
CA ALA A 497 6.95 3.16 -13.56
C ALA A 497 6.48 4.59 -13.87
N LYS A 498 5.49 4.75 -14.75
CA LYS A 498 4.97 6.08 -15.11
C LYS A 498 4.61 6.94 -13.89
N ALA A 499 4.04 6.32 -12.86
CA ALA A 499 3.69 7.02 -11.62
C ALA A 499 4.90 7.62 -10.88
N ALA A 500 6.12 7.20 -11.19
CA ALA A 500 7.34 7.75 -10.62
C ALA A 500 7.60 9.20 -11.05
N GLU A 501 6.97 9.68 -12.13
CA GLU A 501 7.03 11.09 -12.56
C GLU A 501 6.49 12.06 -11.48
N ALA A 502 5.61 11.56 -10.59
CA ALA A 502 5.05 12.34 -9.49
C ALA A 502 5.89 12.26 -8.19
N VAL A 503 6.94 11.43 -8.15
CA VAL A 503 7.78 11.27 -6.96
C VAL A 503 8.68 12.49 -6.79
N THR A 504 8.51 13.19 -5.67
CA THR A 504 9.42 14.24 -5.21
C THR A 504 10.26 13.69 -4.07
N LEU A 505 11.58 13.89 -4.10
CA LEU A 505 12.46 13.48 -3.00
C LEU A 505 12.32 14.46 -1.85
N ASP A 506 12.10 13.93 -0.65
CA ASP A 506 11.96 14.73 0.56
C ASP A 506 13.33 15.15 1.09
N HIS A 507 13.43 16.37 1.60
CA HIS A 507 14.63 16.83 2.30
C HIS A 507 14.85 16.06 3.60
N TRP A 508 16.11 15.69 3.83
CA TRP A 508 16.55 15.07 5.06
C TRP A 508 16.58 16.08 6.19
N LYS A 509 16.14 15.64 7.37
CA LYS A 509 16.21 16.37 8.63
C LYS A 509 17.24 15.72 9.55
N ALA A 510 17.76 16.47 10.52
CA ALA A 510 18.50 15.86 11.63
C ALA A 510 17.50 15.13 12.54
N GLY A 511 17.64 13.82 12.68
CA GLY A 511 16.82 13.01 13.59
C GLY A 511 17.21 13.20 15.04
N ASN A 512 16.28 12.87 15.94
CA ASN A 512 16.47 13.01 17.39
C ASN A 512 17.56 12.10 17.97
N ASP A 513 17.88 11.01 17.26
CA ASP A 513 18.95 10.06 17.56
C ASP A 513 20.29 10.43 16.92
N GLY A 514 20.36 11.59 16.25
CA GLY A 514 21.55 12.08 15.56
C GLY A 514 21.70 11.56 14.12
N TYR A 515 20.81 10.68 13.65
CA TYR A 515 20.83 10.19 12.28
C TYR A 515 19.98 11.05 11.34
N PRO A 516 20.39 11.26 10.08
CA PRO A 516 19.52 11.89 9.07
C PRO A 516 18.20 11.13 8.95
N ALA A 517 17.07 11.81 9.05
CA ALA A 517 15.76 11.16 9.05
C ALA A 517 14.80 11.83 8.06
N LEU A 518 13.87 11.02 7.57
CA LEU A 518 12.66 11.46 6.89
C LEU A 518 11.53 11.32 7.90
N GLU A 519 11.04 12.45 8.39
CA GLU A 519 9.94 12.52 9.37
C GLU A 519 8.78 13.30 8.76
N TRP A 520 7.62 12.62 8.69
CA TRP A 520 6.34 13.14 8.23
C TRP A 520 5.39 13.21 9.45
N GLU A 521 4.55 14.25 9.48
CA GLU A 521 3.55 14.45 10.54
C GLU A 521 2.38 13.47 10.45
#